data_AF-A0A7G6S7K1-F1
#
_entry.id   AF-A0A7G6S7K1-F1
#
_cell.length_a   1.000
_cell.length_b   1.000
_cell.length_c   1.000
_cell.angle_alpha   90.00
_cell.angle_beta   90.00
_cell.angle_gamma   90.00
#
_symmetry.space_group_name_H-M   'P 1'
#
loop_
_entity.id
_entity.type
_entity.pdbx_description
1 polymer ?
#
loop_
_entity_poly.entity_id
_entity_poly.type
_entity_poly.pdbx_seq_one_letter_code
_entity_poly.pdbx_strand_id
1 'polypeptide(L)'
;MPMNVEVSHHIDASDPEADGSYDYYYEYDVYTFSDGSFSYFVRSYVDQPERAAFMSGLKGTRGFHLEARHLRTRLFADAVAYLHLAGKTDLNWLSKRKGDYLPISDLDEPGFARLWRRLQTLLMRKAAK
;
A
#
# COMPACT_ATOMS: atom_id res chain seq x y z
N MET A 1 -12.58 12.84 7.83
CA MET A 1 -12.24 12.35 9.18
C MET A 1 -10.75 12.03 9.21
N PRO A 2 -10.09 11.66 10.32
CA PRO A 2 -8.76 11.04 10.18
C PRO A 2 -8.88 9.73 9.39
N MET A 3 -7.84 9.39 8.63
CA MET A 3 -7.71 8.11 7.94
C MET A 3 -7.82 6.95 8.93
N ASN A 4 -8.57 5.91 8.59
CA ASN A 4 -8.59 4.63 9.31
C ASN A 4 -7.63 3.63 8.65
N VAL A 5 -7.03 2.77 9.46
CA VAL A 5 -6.12 1.71 9.00
C VAL A 5 -6.49 0.40 9.65
N GLU A 6 -6.75 -0.61 8.84
CA GLU A 6 -6.96 -1.99 9.27
C GLU A 6 -5.86 -2.86 8.69
N VAL A 7 -5.32 -3.78 9.49
CA VAL A 7 -4.29 -4.72 9.06
C VAL A 7 -4.80 -6.13 9.34
N SER A 8 -4.71 -7.00 8.35
CA SER A 8 -5.10 -8.40 8.45
C SER A 8 -4.01 -9.28 7.88
N HIS A 9 -3.78 -10.42 8.53
CA HIS A 9 -2.78 -11.40 8.13
C HIS A 9 -3.42 -12.52 7.31
N HIS A 10 -2.75 -12.94 6.24
CA HIS A 10 -3.26 -13.93 5.29
C HIS A 10 -2.19 -14.94 4.92
N ILE A 11 -2.60 -16.20 4.81
CA ILE A 11 -1.82 -17.28 4.24
C ILE A 11 -2.63 -17.83 3.07
N ASP A 12 -2.03 -17.85 1.88
CA ASP A 12 -2.57 -18.41 0.65
C ASP A 12 -1.59 -19.47 0.15
N ALA A 13 -1.94 -20.73 0.36
CA ALA A 13 -1.08 -21.87 0.11
C ALA A 13 -1.86 -23.01 -0.52
N SER A 14 -1.16 -23.89 -1.24
CA SER A 14 -1.71 -25.15 -1.73
C SER A 14 -2.12 -26.05 -0.55
N ASP A 15 -2.69 -27.22 -0.86
CA ASP A 15 -2.67 -28.29 0.13
C ASP A 15 -1.22 -28.75 0.37
N PRO A 16 -0.89 -29.23 1.58
CA PRO A 16 0.41 -29.83 1.84
C PRO A 16 0.52 -31.18 1.13
N GLU A 17 1.68 -31.42 0.52
CA GLU A 17 2.07 -32.67 -0.08
C GLU A 17 2.36 -33.73 0.99
N ALA A 18 2.58 -34.98 0.57
CA ALA A 18 2.81 -36.10 1.47
C ALA A 18 4.04 -35.94 2.39
N ASP A 19 5.02 -35.10 2.00
CA ASP A 19 6.20 -34.78 2.79
C ASP A 19 6.05 -33.49 3.64
N GLY A 20 4.88 -32.85 3.59
CA GLY A 20 4.58 -31.61 4.30
C GLY A 20 5.04 -30.34 3.57
N SER A 21 5.57 -30.44 2.35
CA SER A 21 5.85 -29.29 1.50
C SER A 21 4.58 -28.73 0.85
N TYR A 22 4.65 -27.50 0.35
CA TYR A 22 3.57 -26.84 -0.39
C TYR A 22 4.07 -26.50 -1.80
N ASP A 23 3.24 -26.69 -2.82
CA ASP A 23 3.53 -26.26 -4.21
C ASP A 23 3.63 -24.73 -4.30
N TYR A 24 2.80 -24.02 -3.53
CA TYR A 24 2.96 -22.60 -3.25
C TYR A 24 2.58 -22.27 -1.82
N TYR A 25 3.28 -21.28 -1.24
CA TYR A 25 3.00 -20.75 0.08
C TYR A 25 3.25 -19.24 0.08
N TYR A 26 2.18 -18.45 0.17
CA TYR A 26 2.25 -16.99 0.26
C TYR A 26 1.71 -16.53 1.60
N GLU A 27 2.56 -15.87 2.37
CA GLU A 27 2.19 -15.25 3.64
C GLU A 27 2.34 -13.73 3.52
N TYR A 28 1.26 -13.01 3.82
CA TYR A 28 1.23 -11.57 3.61
C TYR A 28 0.24 -10.85 4.52
N ASP A 29 0.53 -9.60 4.81
CA ASP A 29 -0.39 -8.67 5.43
C ASP A 29 -1.12 -7.84 4.37
N VAL A 30 -2.42 -7.59 4.60
CA VAL A 30 -3.22 -6.64 3.86
C VAL A 30 -3.54 -5.44 4.74
N TYR A 31 -3.07 -4.27 4.33
CA TYR A 31 -3.41 -2.98 4.91
C TYR A 31 -4.58 -2.37 4.12
N THR A 32 -5.66 -2.04 4.83
CA THR A 32 -6.80 -1.32 4.27
C THR A 32 -6.81 0.10 4.83
N PHE A 33 -6.53 1.07 3.98
CA PHE A 33 -6.57 2.49 4.33
C PHE A 33 -7.89 3.09 3.85
N SER A 34 -8.67 3.72 4.72
CA SER A 34 -9.97 4.29 4.34
C SER A 34 -10.20 5.72 4.85
N ASP A 35 -10.90 6.52 4.03
CA ASP A 35 -11.47 7.83 4.39
C ASP A 35 -12.83 8.00 3.73
N GLY A 36 -13.89 7.98 4.55
CA GLY A 36 -15.27 7.99 4.07
C GLY A 36 -15.59 6.76 3.21
N SER A 37 -15.98 6.98 1.96
CA SER A 37 -16.34 5.91 1.03
C SER A 37 -15.18 5.41 0.18
N PHE A 38 -13.97 5.94 0.37
CA PHE A 38 -12.79 5.53 -0.38
C PHE A 38 -11.86 4.67 0.45
N SER A 39 -11.36 3.58 -0.15
CA SER A 39 -10.34 2.73 0.46
C SER A 39 -9.25 2.34 -0.54
N TYR A 40 -8.03 2.12 -0.03
CA TYR A 40 -6.94 1.44 -0.74
C TYR A 40 -6.60 0.13 -0.05
N PHE A 41 -6.26 -0.89 -0.85
CA PHE A 41 -5.76 -2.16 -0.37
C PHE A 41 -4.29 -2.28 -0.74
N VAL A 42 -3.45 -2.54 0.26
CA VAL A 42 -2.00 -2.68 0.11
C VAL A 42 -1.59 -4.04 0.63
N ARG A 43 -0.78 -4.77 -0.14
CA ARG A 43 -0.24 -6.07 0.24
C ARG A 43 1.24 -5.96 0.60
N SER A 44 1.68 -6.63 1.65
CA SER A 44 3.10 -6.76 2.02
C SER A 44 3.39 -8.22 2.38
N TYR A 45 4.31 -8.85 1.67
CA TYR A 45 4.69 -10.23 1.91
C TYR A 45 5.64 -10.33 3.10
N VAL A 46 5.53 -11.41 3.88
CA VAL A 46 6.34 -11.61 5.10
C VAL A 46 7.82 -11.86 4.78
N ASP A 47 8.10 -12.49 3.64
CA ASP A 47 9.46 -12.76 3.14
C ASP A 47 10.19 -11.49 2.63
N GLN A 48 9.44 -10.44 2.31
CA GLN A 48 9.93 -9.15 1.82
C GLN A 48 9.32 -8.01 2.66
N PRO A 49 9.66 -7.93 3.95
CA PRO A 49 8.98 -7.07 4.92
C PRO A 49 9.15 -5.58 4.64
N GLU A 50 10.16 -5.17 3.88
CA GLU A 50 10.39 -3.79 3.43
C GLU A 50 9.49 -3.38 2.25
N ARG A 51 8.86 -4.35 1.57
CA ARG A 51 8.04 -4.14 0.39
C ARG A 51 6.56 -4.05 0.71
N ALA A 52 5.88 -3.11 0.08
CA ALA A 52 4.43 -3.05 0.07
C ALA A 52 3.91 -2.54 -1.27
N ALA A 53 2.82 -3.14 -1.77
CA ALA A 53 2.25 -2.78 -3.06
C ALA A 53 0.78 -2.40 -2.92
N PHE A 54 0.41 -1.23 -3.45
CA PHE A 54 -0.98 -0.84 -3.62
C PHE A 54 -1.61 -1.68 -4.73
N MET A 55 -2.61 -2.49 -4.38
CA MET A 55 -3.20 -3.49 -5.28
C MET A 55 -4.41 -2.94 -6.03
N SER A 56 -5.29 -2.26 -5.30
CA SER A 56 -6.58 -1.78 -5.80
C SER A 56 -7.16 -0.72 -4.86
N GLY A 57 -8.33 -0.19 -5.23
CA GLY A 57 -9.13 0.63 -4.32
C GLY A 57 -10.61 0.31 -4.39
N LEU A 58 -11.36 0.86 -3.45
CA LEU A 58 -12.80 0.75 -3.33
C LEU A 58 -13.42 2.15 -3.25
N LYS A 59 -14.51 2.38 -4.00
CA LYS A 59 -15.35 3.58 -3.84
C LYS A 59 -16.80 3.14 -3.58
N GLY A 60 -17.27 3.30 -2.36
CA GLY A 60 -18.53 2.72 -1.91
C GLY A 60 -18.44 1.19 -1.98
N THR A 61 -19.22 0.58 -2.86
CA THR A 61 -19.20 -0.88 -3.12
C THR A 61 -18.44 -1.25 -4.40
N ARG A 62 -17.93 -0.27 -5.14
CA ARG A 62 -17.30 -0.51 -6.45
C ARG A 62 -15.78 -0.55 -6.34
N GLY A 63 -15.21 -1.74 -6.57
CA GLY A 63 -13.77 -1.94 -6.71
C GLY A 63 -13.24 -1.28 -7.99
N PHE A 64 -12.00 -0.79 -7.94
CA PHE A 64 -11.30 -0.24 -9.10
C PHE A 64 -9.81 -0.62 -9.08
N HIS A 65 -9.24 -0.81 -10.28
CA HIS A 65 -7.80 -0.83 -10.44
C HIS A 65 -7.22 0.57 -10.36
N LEU A 66 -6.01 0.66 -9.84
CA LEU A 66 -5.32 1.92 -9.68
C LEU A 66 -4.95 2.52 -11.03
N GLU A 67 -4.96 3.85 -11.04
CA GLU A 67 -4.56 4.70 -12.15
C GLU A 67 -3.89 5.93 -11.55
N ALA A 68 -3.06 6.63 -12.32
CA ALA A 68 -2.27 7.76 -11.81
C ALA A 68 -3.11 8.83 -11.07
N ARG A 69 -4.36 9.07 -11.50
CA ARG A 69 -5.28 9.99 -10.80
C ARG A 69 -5.59 9.59 -9.36
N HIS A 70 -5.61 8.30 -9.06
CA HIS A 70 -5.89 7.78 -7.72
C HIS A 70 -4.67 7.96 -6.80
N LEU A 71 -3.48 8.16 -7.34
CA LEU A 71 -2.25 8.33 -6.56
C LEU A 71 -2.06 9.80 -6.11
N ARG A 72 -2.97 10.70 -6.51
CA ARG A 72 -2.95 12.13 -6.19
C ARG A 72 -3.93 12.52 -5.08
N THR A 73 -4.51 11.53 -4.38
CA THR A 73 -5.47 11.78 -3.29
C THR A 73 -4.75 12.02 -1.98
N ARG A 74 -5.43 12.71 -1.06
CA ARG A 74 -4.93 12.86 0.32
C ARG A 74 -4.80 11.51 1.02
N LEU A 75 -5.77 10.62 0.84
CA LEU A 75 -5.76 9.28 1.43
C LEU A 75 -4.52 8.49 0.99
N PHE A 76 -4.12 8.59 -0.28
CA PHE A 76 -2.90 7.94 -0.78
C PHE A 76 -1.64 8.50 -0.09
N ALA A 77 -1.57 9.82 0.08
CA ALA A 77 -0.46 10.47 0.80
C ALA A 77 -0.32 9.98 2.24
N ASP A 78 -1.45 9.94 2.95
CA ASP A 78 -1.51 9.53 4.35
C ASP A 78 -1.16 8.03 4.48
N ALA A 79 -1.59 7.19 3.53
CA ALA A 79 -1.23 5.77 3.46
C ALA A 79 0.27 5.55 3.21
N VAL A 80 0.88 6.25 2.24
CA VAL A 80 2.33 6.18 1.98
C VAL A 80 3.13 6.59 3.22
N ALA A 81 2.71 7.66 3.91
CA ALA A 81 3.36 8.09 5.14
C ALA A 81 3.25 7.05 6.26
N TYR A 82 2.09 6.41 6.42
CA TYR A 82 1.91 5.32 7.38
C TYR A 82 2.82 4.13 7.06
N LEU A 83 2.87 3.70 5.80
CA LEU A 83 3.69 2.57 5.36
C LEU A 83 5.18 2.82 5.61
N HIS A 84 5.68 4.03 5.34
CA HIS A 84 7.05 4.38 5.68
C HIS A 84 7.33 4.36 7.18
N LEU A 85 6.41 4.85 8.01
CA LEU A 85 6.52 4.76 9.47
C LEU A 85 6.50 3.31 9.97
N ALA A 86 5.81 2.42 9.24
CA ALA A 86 5.80 0.98 9.49
C ALA A 86 7.01 0.24 8.89
N GLY A 87 8.02 0.95 8.38
CA GLY A 87 9.25 0.37 7.85
C GLY A 87 9.18 -0.10 6.39
N LYS A 88 8.09 0.18 5.67
CA LYS A 88 7.96 -0.16 4.25
C LYS A 88 8.68 0.91 3.42
N THR A 89 9.87 0.58 2.92
CA THR A 89 10.72 1.51 2.17
C THR A 89 10.62 1.34 0.66
N ASP A 90 10.21 0.17 0.19
CA ASP A 90 10.01 -0.13 -1.24
C ASP A 90 8.50 -0.22 -1.52
N LEU A 91 7.95 0.87 -2.06
CA LEU A 91 6.52 1.01 -2.30
C LEU A 91 6.20 0.99 -3.79
N ASN A 92 5.31 0.08 -4.17
CA ASN A 92 4.88 -0.12 -5.55
C ASN A 92 3.36 0.02 -5.69
N TRP A 93 2.86 0.06 -6.91
CA TRP A 93 1.44 -0.06 -7.20
C TRP A 93 1.21 -0.93 -8.44
N LEU A 94 0.16 -1.75 -8.40
CA LEU A 94 -0.23 -2.60 -9.52
C LEU A 94 -0.95 -1.78 -10.58
N SER A 95 -0.26 -1.52 -11.69
CA SER A 95 -0.79 -0.70 -12.78
C SER A 95 -1.66 -1.51 -13.71
N LYS A 96 -2.95 -1.12 -13.84
CA LYS A 96 -3.87 -1.75 -14.80
C LYS A 96 -3.33 -1.75 -16.24
N ARG A 97 -2.67 -0.66 -16.64
CA ARG A 97 -2.26 -0.44 -18.03
C ARG A 97 -1.10 -1.33 -18.44
N LYS A 98 -0.17 -1.60 -17.53
CA LYS A 98 1.03 -2.40 -17.80
C LYS A 98 0.91 -3.84 -17.30
N GLY A 99 -0.02 -4.11 -16.38
CA GLY A 99 -0.15 -5.41 -15.73
C GLY A 99 1.04 -5.71 -14.79
N ASP A 100 1.74 -4.68 -14.35
CA ASP A 100 3.01 -4.80 -13.63
C ASP A 100 3.05 -3.86 -12.42
N TYR A 101 3.94 -4.16 -11.47
CA TYR A 101 4.24 -3.33 -10.33
C TYR A 101 5.14 -2.17 -10.76
N LEU A 102 4.66 -0.95 -10.53
CA LEU A 102 5.43 0.26 -10.79
C LEU A 102 5.84 0.92 -9.47
N PRO A 103 7.07 1.41 -9.35
CA PRO A 103 7.50 2.19 -8.21
C PRO A 103 6.62 3.43 -8.01
N ILE A 104 6.29 3.75 -6.75
CA ILE A 104 5.64 5.01 -6.41
C ILE A 104 6.60 6.19 -6.65
N SER A 105 7.92 5.97 -6.59
CA SER A 105 8.93 6.98 -6.93
C SER A 105 8.85 7.45 -8.38
N ASP A 106 8.40 6.57 -9.29
CA ASP A 106 8.29 6.87 -10.72
C ASP A 106 7.06 7.75 -11.04
N LEU A 107 6.29 8.12 -10.02
CA LEU A 107 5.28 9.17 -10.10
C LEU A 107 5.96 10.55 -10.09
N ASP A 108 6.91 10.76 -11.01
CA ASP A 108 7.58 12.03 -11.24
C ASP A 108 6.58 13.06 -11.75
N GLU A 109 5.92 13.73 -10.81
CA GLU A 109 5.05 14.88 -11.03
C GLU A 109 5.24 15.88 -9.87
N PRO A 110 5.34 17.20 -10.14
CA PRO A 110 5.59 18.25 -9.15
C PRO A 110 4.55 18.35 -8.00
N GLY A 111 3.50 17.54 -8.01
CA GLY A 111 2.59 17.31 -6.89
C GLY A 111 3.17 16.41 -5.80
N PHE A 112 3.86 15.32 -6.17
CA PHE A 112 4.42 14.34 -5.22
C PHE A 112 5.59 14.94 -4.43
N ALA A 113 6.47 15.72 -5.07
CA ALA A 113 7.57 16.42 -4.38
C ALA A 113 7.08 17.46 -3.34
N ARG A 114 5.94 18.13 -3.59
CA ARG A 114 5.31 19.06 -2.62
C ARG A 114 4.64 18.31 -1.47
N LEU A 115 4.00 17.19 -1.79
CA LEU A 115 3.40 16.29 -0.82
C LEU A 115 4.48 15.67 0.08
N TRP A 116 5.59 15.20 -0.50
CA TRP A 116 6.75 14.67 0.21
C TRP A 116 7.38 15.70 1.16
N ARG A 117 7.56 16.96 0.73
CA ARG A 117 8.00 18.04 1.63
C ARG A 117 7.04 18.28 2.79
N ARG A 118 5.72 18.21 2.54
CA ARG A 118 4.71 18.30 3.60
C ARG A 118 4.75 17.11 4.56
N LEU A 119 4.93 15.90 4.04
CA LEU A 119 5.04 14.67 4.83
C LEU A 119 6.31 14.65 5.67
N GLN A 120 7.47 15.06 5.11
CA GLN A 120 8.70 15.28 5.88
C GLN A 120 8.48 16.30 7.02
N THR A 121 7.75 17.39 6.77
CA THR A 121 7.43 18.38 7.79
C THR A 121 6.51 17.81 8.90
N LEU A 122 5.54 16.97 8.54
CA LEU A 122 4.63 16.31 9.48
C LEU A 122 5.34 15.22 10.31
N LEU A 123 6.21 14.43 9.68
CA LEU A 123 7.06 13.42 10.32
C LEU A 123 8.02 14.07 11.33
N MET A 124 8.71 15.15 10.94
CA MET A 124 9.59 15.92 11.81
C MET A 124 8.86 16.55 13.01
N ARG A 125 7.58 16.94 12.83
CA ARG A 125 6.76 17.51 13.93
C ARG A 125 6.26 16.46 14.91
N LYS A 126 6.05 15.21 14.49
CA LYS A 126 5.68 14.10 15.39
C LYS A 126 6.85 13.55 16.19
N ALA A 127 8.08 13.66 15.68
CA ALA A 127 9.30 13.21 16.37
C ALA A 127 9.84 14.20 17.42
N ALA A 128 9.33 15.44 17.44
CA ALA A 128 9.79 16.51 18.33
C ALA A 128 8.91 16.68 19.59
N LYS A 129 8.11 15.68 19.96
CA LYS A 129 7.23 15.71 21.14
C LYS A 129 7.38 14.44 21.97
#